data_AF-A0A4U5QJB1-F1
#
_entry.id   AF-A0A4U5QJB1-F1
#
_cell.length_a   1.000
_cell.length_b   1.000
_cell.length_c   1.000
_cell.angle_alpha   90.00
_cell.angle_beta   90.00
_cell.angle_gamma   90.00
#
_symmetry.space_group_name_H-M   'P 1'
#
loop_
_entity.id
_entity.type
_entity.pdbx_description
1 polymer ?
#
loop_
_entity_poly.entity_id
_entity_poly.type
_entity_poly.pdbx_seq_one_letter_code
_entity_poly.pdbx_strand_id
1 'polypeptide(L)'
;MQTNAANMRVRCLRSEVAVRAIKIKQMDHGIDFFFGNRSHGVKFVEFVGKVAPVRSRNDKQLVSHDTRSNNYNYKYTFSVEISPICREDLICLPPRVAVGLGNPGPLVICTKVTNTS
;
A
#
# COMPACT_ATOMS: atom_id res chain seq x y z
N MET A 1 -1.61 -21.43 -1.78
CA MET A 1 -0.16 -21.24 -2.02
C MET A 1 0.27 -19.87 -2.61
N GLN A 2 -0.54 -18.79 -2.75
CA GLN A 2 -0.03 -17.54 -3.41
C GLN A 2 -0.64 -16.20 -2.92
N THR A 3 -1.11 -16.10 -1.68
CA THR A 3 -2.41 -15.44 -1.45
C THR A 3 -2.41 -13.93 -1.15
N ASN A 4 -1.27 -13.23 -1.01
CA ASN A 4 -1.30 -11.80 -0.62
C ASN A 4 -0.96 -10.83 -1.76
N ALA A 5 0.29 -10.76 -2.24
CA ALA A 5 0.66 -9.78 -3.26
C ALA A 5 -0.04 -10.01 -4.62
N ALA A 6 -0.12 -11.28 -5.06
CA ALA A 6 -0.77 -11.64 -6.33
C ALA A 6 -2.30 -11.44 -6.28
N ASN A 7 -2.95 -11.86 -5.19
CA ASN A 7 -4.38 -11.59 -5.00
C ASN A 7 -4.68 -10.11 -4.82
N MET A 8 -3.78 -9.35 -4.19
CA MET A 8 -3.96 -7.93 -4.02
C MET A 8 -3.89 -7.19 -5.35
N ARG A 9 -3.00 -7.57 -6.26
CA ARG A 9 -3.01 -7.05 -7.64
C ARG A 9 -4.37 -7.28 -8.32
N VAL A 10 -4.90 -8.51 -8.27
CA VAL A 10 -6.21 -8.82 -8.88
C VAL A 10 -7.36 -8.09 -8.18
N ARG A 11 -7.32 -7.98 -6.85
CA ARG A 11 -8.36 -7.34 -6.04
C ARG A 11 -8.37 -5.83 -6.22
N CYS A 12 -7.21 -5.19 -6.34
CA CYS A 12 -7.11 -3.77 -6.67
C CYS A 12 -7.65 -3.51 -8.08
N LEU A 13 -7.27 -4.31 -9.09
CA LEU A 13 -7.73 -4.12 -10.47
C LEU A 13 -9.25 -4.32 -10.65
N ARG A 14 -9.89 -5.12 -9.79
CA ARG A 14 -11.34 -5.40 -9.83
C ARG A 14 -12.16 -4.55 -8.87
N SER A 15 -11.55 -3.67 -8.08
CA SER A 15 -12.24 -2.85 -7.09
C SER A 15 -12.94 -1.66 -7.75
N GLU A 16 -14.17 -1.35 -7.33
CA GLU A 16 -14.90 -0.13 -7.74
C GLU A 16 -14.11 1.15 -7.45
N VAL A 17 -13.22 1.12 -6.46
CA VAL A 17 -12.37 2.27 -6.10
C VAL A 17 -11.26 2.49 -7.15
N ALA A 18 -10.77 1.43 -7.78
CA ALA A 18 -9.78 1.52 -8.86
C ALA A 18 -10.38 1.98 -10.19
N VAL A 19 -11.67 1.77 -10.43
CA VAL A 19 -12.38 2.23 -11.64
C VAL A 19 -12.31 3.76 -11.79
N ARG A 20 -12.14 4.49 -10.68
CA ARG A 20 -11.98 5.96 -10.69
C ARG A 20 -10.59 6.42 -11.14
N ALA A 21 -9.65 5.51 -11.37
CA ALA A 21 -8.34 5.84 -11.89
C ALA A 21 -8.45 6.28 -13.36
N ILE A 22 -7.89 7.44 -13.68
CA ILE A 22 -7.84 7.97 -15.05
C ILE A 22 -6.73 7.31 -15.87
N LYS A 23 -5.75 6.72 -15.19
CA LYS A 23 -4.63 6.00 -15.81
C LYS A 23 -4.08 4.99 -14.81
N ILE A 24 -3.69 3.83 -15.32
CA ILE A 24 -2.97 2.79 -14.58
C ILE A 24 -1.68 2.51 -15.34
N LYS A 25 -0.54 2.46 -14.63
CA LYS A 25 0.77 2.16 -15.23
C LYS A 25 1.42 1.01 -14.47
N GLN A 26 1.77 -0.07 -15.17
CA GLN A 26 2.63 -1.11 -14.61
C GLN A 26 4.07 -0.59 -14.48
N MET A 27 4.70 -0.94 -13.38
CA MET A 27 6.07 -0.62 -13.04
C MET A 27 6.79 -1.91 -12.65
N ASP A 28 8.11 -1.95 -12.76
CA ASP A 28 8.91 -3.18 -12.56
C ASP A 28 8.62 -3.87 -11.22
N HIS A 29 8.41 -3.09 -10.15
CA HIS A 29 8.11 -3.57 -8.81
C HIS A 29 6.73 -3.15 -8.28
N GLY A 30 5.80 -2.74 -9.15
CA GLY A 30 4.54 -2.17 -8.66
C GLY A 30 3.54 -1.76 -9.74
N ILE A 31 2.53 -1.00 -9.32
CA ILE A 31 1.49 -0.45 -10.19
C ILE A 31 1.16 0.95 -9.68
N ASP A 32 1.20 1.93 -10.57
CA ASP A 32 0.78 3.30 -10.29
C ASP A 32 -0.66 3.53 -10.74
N PHE A 33 -1.47 4.10 -9.86
CA PHE A 33 -2.83 4.55 -10.13
C PHE A 33 -2.89 6.08 -10.11
N PHE A 34 -3.35 6.68 -11.20
CA PHE A 34 -3.50 8.13 -11.31
C PHE A 34 -4.98 8.50 -11.16
N PHE A 35 -5.27 9.51 -10.34
CA PHE A 35 -6.63 9.98 -10.09
C PHE A 35 -6.72 11.48 -10.38
N GLY A 36 -7.82 11.92 -10.98
CA GLY A 36 -8.07 13.35 -11.21
C GLY A 36 -8.42 14.14 -9.95
N ASN A 37 -8.90 13.46 -8.90
CA ASN A 37 -9.26 14.06 -7.63
C ASN A 37 -8.51 13.40 -6.46
N ARG A 38 -7.90 14.21 -5.59
CA ARG A 38 -7.17 13.74 -4.39
C ARG A 38 -8.01 12.81 -3.52
N SER A 39 -9.30 13.11 -3.33
CA SER A 39 -10.20 12.31 -2.49
C SER A 39 -10.35 10.86 -2.99
N HIS A 40 -10.29 10.63 -4.31
CA HIS A 40 -10.31 9.28 -4.88
C HIS A 40 -9.03 8.52 -4.54
N GLY A 41 -7.87 9.19 -4.63
CA GLY A 41 -6.59 8.61 -4.22
C GLY A 41 -6.56 8.22 -2.74
N VAL A 42 -7.06 9.10 -1.86
CA VAL A 42 -7.16 8.80 -0.41
C VAL A 42 -8.03 7.57 -0.15
N LYS A 43 -9.23 7.50 -0.75
CA LYS A 43 -10.13 6.34 -0.62
C LYS A 43 -9.49 5.05 -1.14
N PHE A 44 -8.69 5.14 -2.20
CA PHE A 44 -7.97 3.98 -2.72
C PHE A 44 -6.91 3.47 -1.74
N VAL A 45 -6.14 4.37 -1.14
CA VAL A 45 -5.15 4.03 -0.10
C VAL A 45 -5.83 3.40 1.13
N GLU A 46 -6.95 3.97 1.58
CA GLU A 46 -7.76 3.41 2.68
C GLU A 46 -8.29 2.01 2.35
N PHE A 47 -8.79 1.79 1.14
CA PHE A 47 -9.23 0.47 0.68
C PHE A 47 -8.08 -0.53 0.71
N VAL A 48 -6.91 -0.14 0.22
CA VAL A 48 -5.70 -0.96 0.24
C VAL A 48 -5.33 -1.36 1.68
N GLY A 49 -5.32 -0.41 2.61
CA GLY A 49 -5.06 -0.68 4.02
C GLY A 49 -6.11 -1.55 4.72
N LYS A 50 -7.33 -1.64 4.17
CA LYS A 50 -8.37 -2.57 4.66
C LYS A 50 -8.19 -4.00 4.16
N VAL A 51 -7.47 -4.22 3.07
CA VAL A 51 -7.32 -5.56 2.47
C VAL A 51 -5.96 -6.20 2.70
N ALA A 52 -4.94 -5.44 3.07
CA ALA A 52 -3.61 -5.97 3.42
C ALA A 52 -2.82 -5.03 4.35
N PRO A 53 -1.85 -5.56 5.12
CA PRO A 53 -0.98 -4.71 5.93
C PRO A 53 -0.08 -3.91 5.02
N VAL A 54 -0.17 -2.59 5.14
CA VAL A 54 0.58 -1.66 4.30
C VAL A 54 1.26 -0.59 5.14
N ARG A 55 2.38 -0.11 4.62
CA ARG A 55 3.01 1.14 5.03
C ARG A 55 2.69 2.20 3.98
N SER A 56 2.05 3.28 4.38
CA SER A 56 1.71 4.38 3.48
C SER A 56 2.49 5.65 3.81
N ARG A 57 2.96 6.36 2.79
CA ARG A 57 3.55 7.70 2.87
C ARG A 57 2.85 8.62 1.88
N ASN A 58 2.54 9.84 2.29
CA ASN A 58 1.98 10.87 1.41
C ASN A 58 2.99 12.00 1.19
N ASP A 59 2.99 12.55 -0.01
CA ASP A 59 3.77 13.72 -0.38
C ASP A 59 2.91 14.71 -1.18
N LYS A 60 3.27 15.99 -1.11
CA LYS A 60 2.56 17.10 -1.74
C LYS A 60 3.57 18.02 -2.41
N GLN A 61 3.46 18.13 -3.73
CA GLN A 61 4.30 19.00 -4.54
C GLN A 61 3.47 20.15 -5.12
N LEU A 62 3.92 21.40 -4.95
CA LEU A 62 3.35 22.55 -5.67
C LEU A 62 3.79 22.46 -7.13
N VAL A 63 2.84 22.39 -8.05
CA VAL A 63 3.09 22.33 -9.50
C VAL A 63 3.04 23.71 -10.09
N SER A 64 2.02 24.50 -9.73
CA SER A 64 1.89 25.87 -10.19
C SER A 64 1.07 26.71 -9.22
N HIS A 65 1.22 28.02 -9.33
CA HIS A 65 0.43 29.00 -8.62
C HIS A 65 -0.05 30.05 -9.63
N ASP A 66 -1.37 30.25 -9.72
CA ASP A 66 -1.95 31.35 -10.48
C ASP A 66 -2.17 32.54 -9.54
N THR A 67 -1.29 33.53 -9.64
CA THR A 67 -1.29 34.74 -8.81
C THR A 67 -2.53 35.61 -9.02
N ARG A 68 -3.22 35.50 -10.17
CA ARG A 68 -4.40 36.30 -10.48
C ARG A 68 -5.66 35.74 -9.83
N SER A 69 -5.74 34.42 -9.69
CA SER A 69 -6.87 33.75 -9.02
C SER A 69 -6.53 33.21 -7.63
N ASN A 70 -5.31 33.46 -7.13
CA ASN A 70 -4.77 32.90 -5.88
C ASN A 70 -4.94 31.37 -5.77
N ASN A 71 -4.87 30.67 -6.91
CA ASN A 71 -5.06 29.22 -6.96
C ASN A 71 -3.72 28.49 -6.95
N TYR A 72 -3.59 27.52 -6.06
CA TYR A 72 -2.40 26.69 -5.93
C TYR A 72 -2.70 25.29 -6.45
N ASN A 73 -2.04 24.90 -7.53
CA ASN A 73 -2.16 23.56 -8.11
C ASN A 73 -1.13 22.64 -7.47
N TYR A 74 -1.63 21.65 -6.74
CA TYR A 74 -0.80 20.66 -6.06
C TYR A 74 -0.94 19.28 -6.70
N LYS A 75 0.18 18.59 -6.85
CA LYS A 75 0.23 17.15 -7.12
C LYS A 75 0.40 16.41 -5.81
N TYR A 76 -0.48 15.46 -5.58
CA TYR A 76 -0.44 14.59 -4.40
C TYR A 76 0.04 13.21 -4.82
N THR A 77 1.02 12.68 -4.11
CA THR A 77 1.57 11.35 -4.34
C THR A 77 1.38 10.52 -3.09
N PHE A 78 0.84 9.31 -3.24
CA PHE A 78 0.70 8.34 -2.16
C PHE A 78 1.55 7.13 -2.52
N SER A 79 2.58 6.86 -1.72
CA SER A 79 3.38 5.65 -1.80
C SER A 79 2.81 4.63 -0.83
N VAL A 80 2.44 3.46 -1.32
CA VAL A 80 1.86 2.38 -0.52
C VAL A 80 2.65 1.11 -0.76
N GLU A 81 3.28 0.64 0.30
CA GLU A 81 4.10 -0.56 0.29
C GLU A 81 3.37 -1.66 1.07
N ILE A 82 3.22 -2.82 0.43
CA ILE A 82 2.56 -3.99 1.03
C ILE A 82 3.60 -4.81 1.77
N SER A 83 3.23 -5.38 2.92
CA SER A 83 4.12 -6.29 3.65
C SER A 83 4.64 -7.40 2.71
N PRO A 84 5.97 -7.65 2.68
CA PRO A 84 6.54 -8.71 1.85
C PRO A 84 6.21 -10.11 2.37
N ILE A 85 5.74 -10.22 3.61
CA ILE A 85 5.43 -11.50 4.26
C ILE A 85 4.06 -12.03 3.79
N CYS A 86 4.06 -13.27 3.34
CA CYS A 86 2.89 -14.04 2.98
C CYS A 86 2.58 -15.13 4.00
N ARG A 87 1.35 -15.64 3.95
CA ARG A 87 0.97 -16.85 4.68
C ARG A 87 1.84 -18.02 4.19
N GLU A 88 2.27 -18.86 5.12
CA GLU A 88 3.17 -20.02 4.95
C GLU A 88 4.64 -19.67 4.69
N ASP A 89 5.03 -18.39 4.75
CA ASP A 89 6.44 -18.02 4.70
C ASP A 89 7.18 -18.46 5.96
N LEU A 90 8.34 -19.10 5.76
CA LEU A 90 9.33 -19.34 6.80
C LEU A 90 10.16 -18.08 7.02
N ILE A 91 10.10 -17.54 8.23
CA ILE A 91 10.74 -16.27 8.59
C ILE A 91 11.83 -16.54 9.62
N CYS A 92 13.01 -15.99 9.39
CA CYS A 92 14.07 -15.92 10.39
C CYS A 92 13.95 -14.60 11.16
N LEU A 93 13.62 -14.68 12.45
CA LEU A 93 13.47 -13.52 13.32
C LEU A 93 14.83 -13.03 13.82
N PRO A 94 15.09 -11.71 13.81
CA PRO A 94 16.23 -11.14 14.53
C PRO A 94 16.14 -11.48 16.02
N PRO A 95 17.26 -11.77 16.71
CA PRO A 95 17.23 -12.18 18.12
C PRO A 95 16.46 -11.22 19.04
N ARG A 96 16.59 -9.91 18.81
CA ARG A 96 15.87 -8.87 19.57
C ARG A 96 14.35 -8.97 19.43
N VAL A 97 13.87 -9.32 18.24
CA VAL A 97 12.44 -9.47 17.94
C VAL A 97 11.91 -10.76 18.56
N ALA A 98 12.66 -11.86 18.44
CA ALA A 98 12.28 -13.15 19.02
C ALA A 98 12.08 -13.04 20.54
N VAL A 99 13.02 -12.40 21.26
CA VAL A 99 12.91 -12.16 22.71
C VAL A 99 11.66 -11.34 23.05
N GLY A 100 11.38 -10.27 22.30
CA GLY A 100 10.20 -9.43 22.49
C GLY A 100 8.87 -10.16 22.27
N LEU A 101 8.87 -11.26 21.51
CA LEU A 101 7.69 -12.08 21.20
C LEU A 101 7.55 -13.32 22.12
N GLY A 102 8.27 -13.37 23.24
CA GLY A 102 8.22 -14.52 24.16
C GLY A 102 9.18 -15.66 23.81
N ASN A 103 10.21 -15.35 23.01
CA ASN A 103 11.30 -16.25 22.61
C ASN A 103 10.83 -17.56 21.94
N PRO A 104 10.05 -17.51 20.85
CA PRO A 104 9.58 -18.71 20.13
C PRO A 104 10.68 -19.46 19.37
N GLY A 105 11.93 -19.01 19.46
CA GLY A 105 13.04 -19.46 18.62
C GLY A 105 13.26 -18.57 17.39
N PRO A 106 14.35 -18.78 16.63
CA PRO A 106 14.74 -17.92 15.52
C PRO A 106 13.95 -18.18 14.23
N LEU A 107 13.30 -19.33 14.08
CA LEU A 107 12.54 -19.70 12.88
C LEU A 107 11.05 -19.82 13.20
N VAL A 108 10.22 -19.09 12.46
CA VAL A 108 8.75 -19.10 12.61
C VAL A 108 8.07 -19.21 11.26
N ILE A 109 6.83 -19.71 11.25
CA ILE A 109 5.99 -19.76 10.05
C ILE A 109 4.88 -18.73 10.18
N CYS A 110 4.66 -17.93 9.14
CA CYS A 110 3.52 -17.01 9.10
C CYS A 110 2.21 -17.79 8.90
N THR A 111 1.41 -17.94 9.95
CA THR A 111 0.13 -18.65 9.88
C THR A 111 -1.01 -17.78 9.36
N LYS A 112 -0.92 -16.46 9.58
CA LYS A 112 -1.96 -15.49 9.21
C LYS A 112 -1.35 -14.12 8.97
N VAL A 113 -1.86 -13.42 7.96
CA VAL A 113 -1.55 -12.01 7.70
C VAL A 113 -2.85 -11.22 7.85
N THR A 114 -2.88 -10.30 8.80
CA THR A 114 -4.04 -9.43 9.07
C THR A 114 -3.58 -8.01 9.31
N ASN A 115 -4.48 -7.07 9.05
CA ASN A 115 -4.26 -5.68 9.41
C ASN A 115 -4.28 -5.56 10.93
N THR A 116 -3.23 -4.96 11.47
CA THR A 116 -3.20 -4.49 12.85
C THR A 116 -3.88 -3.14 12.87
N SER A 117 -5.22 -3.15 12.94
CA SER A 117 -6.02 -2.00 13.34
C SER A 117 -6.33 -2.09 14.82
#